data_AF-A0ABD0RSN4-F1
#
_entry.id   AF-A0ABD0RSN4-F1
#
_cell.length_a   1.000
_cell.length_b   1.000
_cell.length_c   1.000
_cell.angle_alpha   90.00
_cell.angle_beta   90.00
_cell.angle_gamma   90.00
#
_symmetry.space_group_name_H-M   'P 1'
#
loop_
_entity.id
_entity.type
_entity.pdbx_description
1 polymer ?
#
loop_
_entity_poly.entity_id
_entity_poly.type
_entity_poly.pdbx_seq_one_letter_code
_entity_poly.pdbx_strand_id
1 'polypeptide(L)'
;ARFVDAHWATLVQRVKMVMPIVDELRSGRMLEWEPYCKIRAADTNQEKMRELYEVLHSGGDKVKSAFYSQLVKQEPCLFETL
;
A
#
# COMPACT_ATOMS: atom_id res chain seq x y z
N ALA A 1 -1.76 -0.63 11.77
CA ALA A 1 -2.92 0.22 11.41
C ALA A 1 -2.65 1.72 11.63
N ARG A 2 -2.52 2.18 12.88
CA ARG A 2 -2.38 3.61 13.24
C ARG A 2 -1.32 4.40 12.45
N PHE A 3 -0.15 3.81 12.19
CA PHE A 3 0.90 4.45 11.39
C PHE A 3 0.43 4.77 9.96
N VAL A 4 -0.18 3.79 9.29
CA VAL A 4 -0.65 3.93 7.91
C VAL A 4 -1.70 5.04 7.82
N ASP A 5 -2.60 5.11 8.80
CA ASP A 5 -3.63 6.15 8.87
C ASP A 5 -3.02 7.54 9.12
N ALA A 6 -2.06 7.63 10.05
CA ALA A 6 -1.42 8.90 10.42
C ALA A 6 -0.54 9.48 9.31
N HIS A 7 0.12 8.63 8.52
CA HIS A 7 1.09 9.06 7.51
C HIS A 7 0.56 8.94 6.07
N TRP A 8 -0.74 8.68 5.88
CA TRP A 8 -1.32 8.39 4.57
C TRP A 8 -0.94 9.39 3.48
N ALA A 9 -1.10 10.69 3.76
CA ALA A 9 -0.78 11.75 2.81
C ALA A 9 0.69 11.70 2.35
N THR A 10 1.61 11.41 3.27
CA THR A 10 3.03 11.29 2.96
C THR A 10 3.33 10.00 2.21
N LEU A 11 2.68 8.90 2.58
CA LEU A 11 2.83 7.61 1.90
C LEU A 11 2.38 7.70 0.44
N VAL A 12 1.25 8.34 0.16
CA VAL A 12 0.76 8.57 -1.21
C VAL A 12 1.80 9.28 -2.07
N GLN A 13 2.54 10.24 -1.50
CA GLN A 13 3.52 11.02 -2.26
C GLN A 13 4.86 10.33 -2.44
N ARG A 14 5.26 9.48 -1.49
CA ARG A 14 6.66 9.06 -1.35
C ARG A 14 6.92 7.59 -1.66
N VAL A 15 5.90 6.73 -1.55
CA VAL A 15 6.04 5.29 -1.86
C VAL A 15 6.29 5.11 -3.35
N LYS A 16 7.36 4.39 -3.70
CA LYS A 16 7.78 4.13 -5.09
C LYS A 16 7.54 2.69 -5.53
N MET A 17 7.59 1.75 -4.60
CA MET A 17 7.45 0.30 -4.78
C MET A 17 5.99 -0.13 -4.59
N VAL A 18 5.04 0.65 -5.10
CA VAL A 18 3.60 0.38 -4.89
C VAL A 18 3.21 -1.00 -5.46
N MET A 19 3.63 -1.32 -6.70
CA MET A 19 3.29 -2.61 -7.31
C MET A 19 3.92 -3.81 -6.60
N PRO A 20 5.23 -3.80 -6.27
CA PRO A 20 5.81 -4.84 -5.43
C PRO A 20 5.10 -5.05 -4.08
N ILE A 21 4.62 -3.99 -3.41
CA ILE A 21 3.81 -4.14 -2.18
C ILE A 21 2.47 -4.81 -2.50
N VAL A 22 1.81 -4.38 -3.56
CA VAL A 22 0.49 -4.86 -4.02
C VAL A 22 0.55 -6.34 -4.42
N ASP A 23 1.62 -6.78 -5.09
CA ASP A 23 1.85 -8.18 -5.47
C ASP A 23 2.00 -9.09 -4.24
N GLU A 24 2.71 -8.63 -3.20
CA GLU A 24 2.85 -9.35 -1.93
C GLU A 24 1.51 -9.43 -1.18
N LEU A 25 0.72 -8.35 -1.15
CA LEU A 25 -0.63 -8.38 -0.59
C LEU A 25 -1.54 -9.36 -1.34
N ARG A 26 -1.44 -9.42 -2.67
CA ARG A 26 -2.19 -10.37 -3.50
C ARG A 26 -1.78 -11.82 -3.21
N SER A 27 -0.48 -12.08 -3.13
CA SER A 27 0.09 -13.40 -2.82
C SER A 27 -0.32 -13.87 -1.42
N GLY A 28 -0.40 -12.95 -0.47
CA GLY A 28 -0.91 -13.20 0.88
C GLY A 28 -2.43 -13.31 1.01
N ARG A 29 -3.19 -13.30 -0.10
CA ARG A 29 -4.66 -13.30 -0.14
C ARG A 29 -5.31 -12.15 0.64
N MET A 30 -4.64 -11.00 0.70
CA MET A 30 -5.15 -9.77 1.33
C MET A 30 -5.77 -8.79 0.33
N LEU A 31 -5.67 -9.11 -0.96
CA LEU A 31 -6.12 -8.28 -2.08
C LEU A 31 -6.78 -9.18 -3.12
N GLU A 32 -7.96 -8.81 -3.58
CA GLU A 32 -8.68 -9.54 -4.62
C GLU A 32 -8.23 -9.12 -6.03
N TRP A 33 -8.63 -9.88 -7.05
CA TRP A 33 -8.18 -9.66 -8.43
C TRP A 33 -8.67 -8.34 -9.03
N GLU A 34 -9.90 -7.94 -8.75
CA GLU A 34 -10.48 -6.71 -9.31
C GLU A 34 -9.78 -5.44 -8.75
N PRO A 35 -9.65 -5.25 -7.43
CA PRO A 35 -8.86 -4.13 -6.90
C PRO A 35 -7.40 -4.17 -7.34
N TYR A 36 -6.79 -5.35 -7.46
CA TYR A 36 -5.44 -5.50 -8.01
C TYR A 36 -5.34 -4.94 -9.43
N CYS A 37 -6.29 -5.29 -10.31
CA CYS A 37 -6.31 -4.79 -11.68
C CYS A 37 -6.49 -3.28 -11.73
N LYS A 38 -7.36 -2.73 -10.87
CA LYS A 38 -7.59 -1.29 -10.77
C LYS A 38 -6.33 -0.53 -10.35
N ILE A 39 -5.65 -1.02 -9.31
CA ILE A 39 -4.36 -0.46 -8.88
C ILE A 39 -3.34 -0.56 -10.01
N ARG A 40 -3.18 -1.74 -10.64
CA ARG A 40 -2.21 -1.94 -11.73
C ARG A 40 -2.46 -1.01 -12.93
N ALA A 41 -3.72 -0.69 -13.21
CA ALA A 41 -4.11 0.15 -14.34
C ALA A 41 -3.88 1.65 -14.13
N ALA A 42 -3.68 2.11 -12.88
CA ALA A 42 -3.40 3.51 -12.62
C ALA A 42 -2.02 3.94 -13.17
N ASP A 43 -1.93 5.17 -13.67
CA ASP A 43 -0.76 5.65 -14.41
C ASP A 43 0.41 5.98 -13.48
N THR A 44 0.11 6.63 -12.34
CA THR A 44 1.12 7.11 -11.39
C THR A 44 1.14 6.34 -10.08
N ASN A 45 2.27 6.34 -9.36
CA ASN A 45 2.36 5.72 -8.04
C ASN A 45 1.41 6.37 -7.02
N GLN A 46 1.18 7.68 -7.13
CA GLN A 46 0.23 8.40 -6.30
C GLN A 46 -1.20 7.90 -6.53
N GLU A 47 -1.62 7.70 -7.78
CA GLU A 47 -2.92 7.13 -8.11
C GLU A 47 -3.03 5.68 -7.66
N LYS A 48 -1.99 4.87 -7.87
CA LYS A 48 -1.93 3.49 -7.35
C LYS A 48 -2.12 3.44 -5.84
N MET A 49 -1.48 4.35 -5.11
CA MET A 49 -1.66 4.47 -3.66
C MET A 49 -3.09 4.87 -3.32
N ARG A 50 -3.70 5.84 -4.02
CA ARG A 50 -5.11 6.20 -3.80
C ARG A 50 -6.06 5.02 -4.04
N GLU A 51 -5.82 4.22 -5.07
CA GLU A 51 -6.61 3.00 -5.32
C GLU A 51 -6.37 1.92 -4.24
N LEU A 52 -5.12 1.77 -3.78
CA LEU A 52 -4.79 0.86 -2.70
C LEU A 52 -5.46 1.28 -1.37
N TYR A 53 -5.72 2.57 -1.16
CA TYR A 53 -6.39 3.07 0.05
C TYR A 53 -7.70 2.36 0.34
N GLU A 54 -8.53 2.16 -0.68
CA GLU A 54 -9.85 1.54 -0.52
C GLU A 54 -9.73 0.10 0.00
N VAL A 55 -8.69 -0.62 -0.45
CA VAL A 55 -8.35 -1.96 0.04
C VAL A 55 -7.88 -1.91 1.49
N LEU A 56 -7.00 -0.96 1.83
CA LEU A 56 -6.50 -0.81 3.19
C LEU A 56 -7.61 -0.40 4.17
N HIS A 57 -8.56 0.43 3.71
CA HIS A 57 -9.68 0.92 4.50
C HIS A 57 -10.68 -0.23 4.76
N SER A 58 -11.13 -0.92 3.71
CA SER A 58 -12.08 -2.05 3.81
C SER A 58 -11.48 -3.28 4.50
N GLY A 59 -10.19 -3.55 4.30
CA GLY A 59 -9.48 -4.68 4.89
C GLY A 59 -9.09 -4.50 6.37
N GLY A 60 -9.27 -3.30 6.92
CA GLY A 60 -9.04 -2.99 8.32
C GLY A 60 -7.61 -3.23 8.80
N ASP A 61 -7.46 -3.41 10.12
CA ASP A 61 -6.15 -3.46 10.78
C ASP A 61 -5.23 -4.56 10.27
N LYS A 62 -5.81 -5.70 9.88
CA LYS A 62 -5.05 -6.84 9.35
C LYS A 62 -4.35 -6.47 8.04
N VAL A 63 -5.07 -5.90 7.08
CA VAL A 63 -4.50 -5.54 5.77
C VAL A 63 -3.55 -4.35 5.91
N LYS A 64 -3.90 -3.34 6.73
CA LYS A 64 -2.98 -2.23 7.03
C LYS A 64 -1.67 -2.68 7.66
N SER A 65 -1.70 -3.70 8.51
CA SER A 65 -0.49 -4.23 9.16
C SER A 65 0.37 -5.01 8.17
N ALA A 66 -0.25 -5.81 7.30
CA ALA A 66 0.46 -6.47 6.21
C ALA A 66 1.12 -5.47 5.25
N PHE A 67 0.38 -4.41 4.87
CA PHE A 67 0.92 -3.32 4.05
C PHE A 67 2.12 -2.66 4.73
N TYR A 68 2.01 -2.31 6.02
CA TYR A 68 3.11 -1.73 6.78
C TYR A 68 4.35 -2.64 6.79
N SER A 69 4.18 -3.94 7.01
CA SER A 69 5.30 -4.90 6.98
C SER A 69 5.98 -4.95 5.60
N GLN A 70 5.22 -4.90 4.51
CA GLN A 70 5.78 -4.84 3.16
C GLN A 70 6.47 -3.51 2.89
N LEU A 71 5.91 -2.40 3.36
CA LEU A 71 6.49 -1.08 3.24
C LEU A 71 7.88 -1.02 3.93
N VAL A 72 8.00 -1.53 5.16
CA VAL A 72 9.28 -1.63 5.88
C VAL A 72 10.30 -2.50 5.12
N LYS A 73 9.83 -3.62 4.56
CA LYS A 73 10.69 -4.57 3.84
C LYS A 73 11.21 -4.00 2.51
N GLN A 74 10.35 -3.32 1.76
CA GLN A 74 10.64 -2.91 0.39
C GLN A 74 11.18 -1.48 0.28
N GLU A 75 10.86 -0.61 1.24
CA GLU A 75 11.32 0.79 1.27
C GLU A 75 11.82 1.20 2.67
N PRO A 76 12.87 0.56 3.21
CA PRO A 76 13.38 0.89 4.54
C PRO A 76 13.84 2.36 4.67
N CYS A 77 14.40 2.94 3.60
CA CYS A 77 14.84 4.35 3.58
C CYS A 77 13.70 5.36 3.74
N LEU A 78 12.45 4.96 3.47
CA LEU A 78 11.29 5.84 3.63
C LEU A 78 11.06 6.19 5.10
N PHE A 79 11.51 5.33 6.03
CA PHE A 79 11.36 5.51 7.48
C PHE A 79 12.44 6.39 8.11
N GLU A 80 13.55 6.65 7.43
CA GLU A 80 14.59 7.56 7.92
C GLU A 80 14.15 9.04 7.84
N THR A 81 13.07 9.30 7.10
CA THR A 81 12.64 10.66 6.74
C THR A 81 11.14 10.87 6.93
N LEU A 82 10.48 9.97 7.67
CA LEU A 82 9.05 10.01 7.99
C LEU A 82 8.78 10.54 9.41
#